data_AF-A0A418YDX3-F1
#
_entry.id   AF-A0A418YDX3-F1
#
_cell.length_a   1.000
_cell.length_b   1.000
_cell.length_c   1.000
_cell.angle_alpha   90.00
_cell.angle_beta   90.00
_cell.angle_gamma   90.00
#
_symmetry.space_group_name_H-M   'P 1'
#
loop_
_entity.id
_entity.type
_entity.pdbx_description
1 polymer ?
#
loop_
_entity_poly.entity_id
_entity_poly.type
_entity_poly.pdbx_seq_one_letter_code
_entity_poly.pdbx_strand_id
1 'polypeptide(L)'
;MKSKRNTVVLVVGSGRSGTSAVMSTLSEIGCFISSNLIPAQYENQRGYFENVSVVNFNKKTISDINSDSSFLLPSQLESLQVSDYAVALRKVLAKEGFTDKKMTAIKDPRISTLFPIYRKALSSSDLKVVLAIRNPASVVESQRKVSMQKTIDIELVWLIRNVQVLTQTALDCFILHYEDLVSVNKDIHISALSKYIGGSHCLDKPVSSIDEKLNRAQFITQYECSPLVNYLYSLLILCKGMERKVHKKKLILLLSYIRKEFDNSYDGNLELFGERMEKVMNLEVDSSNEVNEIMNLDYSGISEEELNEKEKENKQLRYDLSEMLEKYQALLSENRELSASVDEYRAAVIKFKSNDVLVPPSPAKKCQNENVNSVISGEKNSSSKEKKSLPSTRKSEVRDKKILNCLYESIYIFFSREFDSTWYKNQYPDLKNYKLPVVYHYVCLGASEGREPNGNFNSKVFKKENTGLDFKLHTPLYYKLKF
;
A
#
# COMPACT_ATOMS: atom_id res chain seq x y z
N MET A 1 -11.36 20.82 -27.39
CA MET A 1 -11.53 19.67 -26.47
C MET A 1 -10.15 19.30 -25.91
N LYS A 2 -9.98 19.08 -24.60
CA LYS A 2 -8.71 18.52 -24.09
C LYS A 2 -8.60 17.07 -24.56
N SER A 3 -7.48 16.69 -25.20
CA SER A 3 -7.21 15.29 -25.53
C SER A 3 -7.27 14.45 -24.25
N LYS A 4 -7.96 13.31 -24.30
CA LYS A 4 -8.11 12.44 -23.13
C LYS A 4 -6.75 11.77 -22.89
N ARG A 5 -6.16 11.96 -21.71
CA ARG A 5 -4.86 11.37 -21.36
C ARG A 5 -4.93 9.85 -21.52
N ASN A 6 -3.85 9.25 -22.04
CA ASN A 6 -3.71 7.81 -22.14
C ASN A 6 -3.60 7.20 -20.74
N THR A 7 -4.35 6.14 -20.48
CA THR A 7 -4.34 5.43 -19.19
C THR A 7 -3.19 4.42 -19.18
N VAL A 8 -2.36 4.47 -18.15
CA VAL A 8 -1.25 3.51 -17.96
C VAL A 8 -1.45 2.80 -16.62
N VAL A 9 -1.67 1.49 -16.68
CA VAL A 9 -1.93 0.64 -15.52
C VAL A 9 -0.61 -0.04 -15.11
N LEU A 10 -0.13 0.25 -13.89
CA LEU A 10 0.98 -0.46 -13.28
C LEU A 10 0.45 -1.62 -12.44
N VAL A 11 0.78 -2.86 -12.81
CA VAL A 11 0.51 -4.05 -12.01
C VAL A 11 1.71 -4.33 -11.12
N VAL A 12 1.49 -4.18 -9.81
CA VAL A 12 2.50 -4.23 -8.76
C VAL A 12 2.12 -5.24 -7.67
N GLY A 13 3.04 -5.48 -6.74
CA GLY A 13 2.90 -6.48 -5.68
C GLY A 13 4.01 -7.53 -5.73
N SER A 14 4.07 -8.38 -4.71
CA SER A 14 5.13 -9.39 -4.62
C SER A 14 4.97 -10.53 -5.65
N GLY A 15 6.08 -11.22 -5.92
CA GLY A 15 6.09 -12.43 -6.73
C GLY A 15 5.09 -13.47 -6.19
N ARG A 16 4.55 -14.32 -7.08
CA ARG A 16 3.54 -15.35 -6.75
C ARG A 16 2.19 -14.83 -6.20
N SER A 17 1.99 -13.50 -6.10
CA SER A 17 0.76 -12.86 -5.61
C SER A 17 -0.32 -12.65 -6.69
N GLY A 18 -0.26 -13.38 -7.81
CA GLY A 18 -1.29 -13.30 -8.85
C GLY A 18 -1.10 -12.21 -9.92
N THR A 19 0.00 -11.45 -9.91
CA THR A 19 0.28 -10.36 -10.88
C THR A 19 0.10 -10.77 -12.35
N SER A 20 0.46 -12.00 -12.74
CA SER A 20 0.24 -12.50 -14.11
C SER A 20 -1.23 -12.79 -14.42
N ALA A 21 -2.05 -13.19 -13.44
CA ALA A 21 -3.48 -13.34 -13.61
C ALA A 21 -4.15 -11.98 -13.80
N VAL A 22 -3.74 -10.97 -13.02
CA VAL A 22 -4.16 -9.57 -13.20
C VAL A 22 -3.81 -9.08 -14.61
N MET A 23 -2.60 -9.34 -15.11
CA MET A 23 -2.22 -8.97 -16.48
C MET A 23 -3.07 -9.67 -17.55
N SER A 24 -3.38 -10.96 -17.39
CA SER A 24 -4.32 -11.66 -18.28
C SER A 24 -5.70 -10.99 -18.27
N THR A 25 -6.24 -10.71 -17.09
CA THR A 25 -7.54 -10.02 -16.92
C THR A 25 -7.53 -8.63 -17.58
N LEU A 26 -6.46 -7.85 -17.42
CA LEU A 26 -6.32 -6.54 -18.07
C LEU A 26 -6.22 -6.66 -19.60
N SER A 27 -5.56 -7.70 -20.13
CA SER A 27 -5.56 -7.99 -21.57
C SER A 27 -6.96 -8.23 -22.10
N GLU A 28 -7.79 -8.98 -21.36
CA GLU A 28 -9.18 -9.28 -21.73
C GLU A 28 -10.09 -8.05 -21.62
N ILE A 29 -9.81 -7.12 -20.69
CA ILE A 29 -10.44 -5.79 -20.61
C ILE A 29 -9.96 -4.86 -21.75
N GLY A 30 -8.98 -5.26 -22.55
CA GLY A 30 -8.49 -4.50 -23.70
C GLY A 30 -7.37 -3.52 -23.39
N CYS A 31 -6.65 -3.69 -22.27
CA CYS A 31 -5.35 -3.03 -22.09
C CYS A 31 -4.36 -3.56 -23.12
N PHE A 32 -3.64 -2.66 -23.80
CA PHE A 32 -2.48 -3.06 -24.60
C PHE A 32 -1.35 -3.57 -23.68
N ILE A 33 -0.81 -4.72 -24.05
CA ILE A 33 0.40 -5.33 -23.49
C ILE A 33 1.42 -5.41 -24.63
N SER A 34 2.68 -5.07 -24.34
CA SER A 34 3.76 -5.17 -25.33
C SER A 34 3.98 -6.61 -25.78
N SER A 35 4.40 -6.81 -27.04
CA SER A 35 4.80 -8.11 -27.58
C SER A 35 6.24 -8.50 -27.20
N ASN A 36 7.07 -7.54 -26.77
CA ASN A 36 8.46 -7.74 -26.37
C ASN A 36 8.55 -8.23 -24.91
N LEU A 37 8.03 -9.45 -24.66
CA LEU A 37 7.93 -10.07 -23.35
C LEU A 37 9.06 -11.07 -23.09
N ILE A 38 9.40 -11.31 -21.81
CA ILE A 38 10.33 -12.38 -21.45
C ILE A 38 9.70 -13.74 -21.85
N PRO A 39 10.42 -14.57 -22.64
CA PRO A 39 9.90 -15.82 -23.20
C PRO A 39 9.66 -16.88 -22.12
N ALA A 40 9.00 -17.97 -22.51
CA ALA A 40 8.82 -19.16 -21.68
C ALA A 40 10.16 -19.76 -21.24
N GLN A 41 10.16 -20.30 -20.02
CA GLN A 41 11.30 -20.98 -19.40
C GLN A 41 10.81 -22.28 -18.74
N TYR A 42 11.72 -23.18 -18.34
CA TYR A 42 11.36 -24.45 -17.70
C TYR A 42 10.41 -24.25 -16.48
N GLU A 43 10.71 -23.26 -15.64
CA GLU A 43 9.93 -22.88 -14.45
C GLU A 43 8.56 -22.25 -14.77
N ASN A 44 8.40 -21.72 -15.99
CA ASN A 44 7.18 -21.05 -16.45
C ASN A 44 7.00 -21.23 -17.96
N GLN A 45 6.42 -22.36 -18.34
CA GLN A 45 6.19 -22.76 -19.73
C GLN A 45 5.21 -21.84 -20.50
N ARG A 46 4.53 -20.91 -19.83
CA ARG A 46 3.63 -19.92 -20.46
C ARG A 46 4.31 -18.60 -20.82
N GLY A 47 5.56 -18.38 -20.42
CA GLY A 47 6.19 -17.07 -20.53
C GLY A 47 5.67 -16.07 -19.49
N TYR A 48 6.23 -14.88 -19.52
CA TYR A 48 6.03 -13.85 -18.50
C TYR A 48 5.34 -12.62 -19.11
N PHE A 49 4.67 -11.82 -18.27
CA PHE A 49 4.05 -10.55 -18.70
C PHE A 49 5.01 -9.35 -18.54
N GLU A 50 6.23 -9.63 -18.08
CA GLU A 50 7.33 -8.70 -17.98
C GLU A 50 7.90 -8.35 -19.36
N ASN A 51 7.94 -7.06 -19.69
CA ASN A 51 8.57 -6.56 -20.92
C ASN A 51 10.11 -6.52 -20.77
N VAL A 52 10.84 -6.98 -21.79
CA VAL A 52 12.31 -7.14 -21.75
C VAL A 52 13.03 -5.80 -21.54
N SER A 53 12.64 -4.75 -22.27
CA SER A 53 13.27 -3.43 -22.16
C SER A 53 13.02 -2.77 -20.81
N VAL A 54 11.79 -2.86 -20.29
CA VAL A 54 11.41 -2.43 -18.93
C VAL A 54 12.20 -3.21 -17.87
N VAL A 55 12.36 -4.52 -18.06
CA VAL A 55 13.12 -5.38 -17.14
C VAL A 55 14.57 -4.98 -17.07
N ASN A 56 15.20 -4.74 -18.21
CA ASN A 56 16.59 -4.33 -18.33
C ASN A 56 16.81 -2.94 -17.72
N PHE A 57 15.92 -1.99 -18.00
CA PHE A 57 15.91 -0.68 -17.34
C PHE A 57 15.84 -0.83 -15.82
N ASN A 58 14.84 -1.55 -15.30
CA ASN A 58 14.68 -1.75 -13.85
C ASN A 58 15.89 -2.47 -13.20
N LYS A 59 16.61 -3.36 -13.92
CA LYS A 59 17.80 -4.04 -13.38
C LYS A 59 18.96 -3.05 -13.29
N LYS A 60 19.20 -2.32 -14.38
CA LYS A 60 20.24 -1.31 -14.46
C LYS A 60 20.02 -0.22 -13.42
N THR A 61 18.82 0.36 -13.32
CA THR A 61 18.53 1.41 -12.35
C THR A 61 18.74 0.97 -10.90
N ILE A 62 18.37 -0.27 -10.52
CA ILE A 62 18.68 -0.77 -9.17
C ILE A 62 20.20 -0.88 -8.99
N SER A 63 20.92 -1.49 -9.93
CA SER A 63 22.39 -1.65 -9.87
C SER A 63 23.16 -0.32 -9.90
N ASP A 64 22.63 0.71 -10.55
CA ASP A 64 23.20 2.07 -10.60
C ASP A 64 23.01 2.82 -9.27
N ILE A 65 22.00 2.44 -8.46
CA ILE A 65 21.71 3.04 -7.15
C ILE A 65 22.34 2.26 -6.00
N ASN A 66 22.32 0.93 -6.08
CA ASN A 66 22.87 0.01 -5.10
C ASN A 66 23.34 -1.26 -5.83
N SER A 67 24.65 -1.39 -6.03
CA SER A 67 25.27 -2.52 -6.72
C SER A 67 25.04 -3.86 -6.02
N ASP A 68 24.82 -3.83 -4.71
CA ASP A 68 24.93 -5.00 -3.84
C ASP A 68 23.55 -5.58 -3.49
N SER A 69 22.46 -4.95 -3.97
CA SER A 69 21.09 -5.31 -3.60
C SER A 69 20.13 -5.43 -4.77
N SER A 70 19.20 -6.40 -4.68
CA SER A 70 18.00 -6.44 -5.53
C SER A 70 16.85 -5.55 -5.01
N PHE A 71 17.05 -4.85 -3.88
CA PHE A 71 16.05 -4.06 -3.17
C PHE A 71 16.62 -2.69 -2.78
N LEU A 72 15.83 -1.65 -2.97
CA LEU A 72 16.12 -0.29 -2.50
C LEU A 72 15.09 0.07 -1.43
N LEU A 73 15.50 0.80 -0.40
CA LEU A 73 14.59 1.34 0.60
C LEU A 73 13.96 2.67 0.16
N PRO A 74 12.80 3.06 0.73
CA PRO A 74 12.13 4.31 0.37
C PRO A 74 13.03 5.54 0.56
N SER A 75 13.77 5.60 1.67
CA SER A 75 14.74 6.64 1.99
C SER A 75 15.85 6.77 0.95
N GLN A 76 16.39 5.65 0.45
CA GLN A 76 17.38 5.62 -0.64
C GLN A 76 16.83 6.13 -1.98
N LEU A 77 15.51 6.11 -2.19
CA LEU A 77 14.88 6.61 -3.41
C LEU A 77 14.45 8.08 -3.30
N GLU A 78 14.16 8.54 -2.09
CA GLU A 78 13.77 9.93 -1.79
C GLU A 78 14.97 10.90 -1.85
N SER A 79 16.20 10.41 -1.61
CA SER A 79 17.44 11.19 -1.74
C SER A 79 18.00 11.33 -3.16
N LEU A 80 17.45 10.61 -4.14
CA LEU A 80 17.97 10.57 -5.52
C LEU A 80 17.46 11.70 -6.42
N GLN A 81 18.26 12.01 -7.45
CA GLN A 81 17.80 12.74 -8.63
C GLN A 81 16.91 11.86 -9.52
N VAL A 82 15.69 11.56 -9.04
CA VAL A 82 14.65 10.77 -9.72
C VAL A 82 14.35 11.29 -11.14
N SER A 83 14.65 12.56 -11.42
CA SER A 83 14.50 13.22 -12.72
C SER A 83 15.14 12.45 -13.89
N ASP A 84 16.40 12.04 -13.76
CA ASP A 84 17.18 11.52 -14.89
C ASP A 84 16.75 10.10 -15.25
N TYR A 85 16.56 9.26 -14.23
CA TYR A 85 15.95 7.95 -14.39
C TYR A 85 14.52 8.05 -14.97
N ALA A 86 13.73 9.07 -14.62
CA ALA A 86 12.40 9.27 -15.18
C ALA A 86 12.44 9.75 -16.66
N VAL A 87 13.45 10.51 -17.07
CA VAL A 87 13.71 10.83 -18.48
C VAL A 87 14.11 9.57 -19.26
N ALA A 88 15.01 8.76 -18.72
CA ALA A 88 15.42 7.50 -19.34
C ALA A 88 14.26 6.49 -19.45
N LEU A 89 13.47 6.32 -18.39
CA LEU A 89 12.28 5.47 -18.38
C LEU A 89 11.25 5.91 -19.43
N ARG A 90 10.97 7.22 -19.55
CA ARG A 90 10.05 7.73 -20.60
C ARG A 90 10.47 7.30 -22.01
N LYS A 91 11.77 7.35 -22.33
CA LYS A 91 12.29 6.89 -23.63
C LYS A 91 12.05 5.40 -23.86
N VAL A 92 12.23 4.57 -22.83
CA VAL A 92 11.93 3.13 -22.87
C VAL A 92 10.43 2.89 -23.07
N LEU A 93 9.57 3.53 -22.26
CA LEU A 93 8.13 3.32 -22.33
C LEU A 93 7.51 3.78 -23.66
N ALA A 94 8.01 4.88 -24.24
CA ALA A 94 7.60 5.33 -25.56
C ALA A 94 8.05 4.38 -26.68
N LYS A 95 9.31 3.91 -26.65
CA LYS A 95 9.82 2.94 -27.64
C LYS A 95 9.02 1.63 -27.66
N GLU A 96 8.55 1.18 -26.50
CA GLU A 96 7.73 -0.03 -26.35
C GLU A 96 6.21 0.22 -26.58
N GLY A 97 5.82 1.44 -26.97
CA GLY A 97 4.44 1.82 -27.29
C GLY A 97 3.51 1.99 -26.08
N PHE A 98 4.02 1.94 -24.85
CA PHE A 98 3.20 2.03 -23.63
C PHE A 98 2.56 3.41 -23.43
N THR A 99 3.09 4.47 -24.05
CA THR A 99 2.54 5.83 -24.01
C THR A 99 1.61 6.16 -25.17
N ASP A 100 1.54 5.32 -26.20
CA ASP A 100 0.96 5.69 -27.50
C ASP A 100 -0.45 5.12 -27.70
N LYS A 101 -0.81 4.11 -26.91
CA LYS A 101 -2.14 3.50 -26.91
C LYS A 101 -3.01 4.14 -25.82
N LYS A 102 -4.33 4.16 -26.08
CA LYS A 102 -5.35 4.72 -25.17
C LYS A 102 -5.32 4.15 -23.75
N MET A 103 -5.03 2.86 -23.61
CA MET A 103 -4.99 2.14 -22.34
C MET A 103 -3.93 1.04 -22.41
N THR A 104 -2.95 1.04 -21.50
CA THR A 104 -1.83 0.09 -21.48
C THR A 104 -1.63 -0.51 -20.10
N ALA A 105 -1.02 -1.70 -20.04
CA ALA A 105 -0.64 -2.34 -18.79
C ALA A 105 0.86 -2.70 -18.78
N ILE A 106 1.54 -2.35 -17.69
CA ILE A 106 2.97 -2.64 -17.46
C ILE A 106 3.08 -3.44 -16.17
N LYS A 107 3.83 -4.54 -16.21
CA LYS A 107 4.10 -5.39 -15.04
C LYS A 107 5.58 -5.68 -14.93
N ASP A 108 6.14 -5.41 -13.75
CA ASP A 108 7.40 -5.97 -13.29
C ASP A 108 7.48 -5.85 -11.75
N PRO A 109 7.92 -6.88 -11.01
CA PRO A 109 7.91 -6.85 -9.54
C PRO A 109 8.72 -5.70 -8.90
N ARG A 110 9.71 -5.14 -9.62
CA ARG A 110 10.56 -4.04 -9.13
C ARG A 110 9.96 -2.66 -9.36
N ILE A 111 8.84 -2.55 -10.09
CA ILE A 111 8.05 -1.31 -10.15
C ILE A 111 7.59 -0.93 -8.73
N SER A 112 7.30 -1.91 -7.87
CA SER A 112 6.97 -1.70 -6.46
C SER A 112 8.04 -0.89 -5.71
N THR A 113 9.31 -1.07 -6.07
CA THR A 113 10.44 -0.35 -5.50
C THR A 113 10.71 0.95 -6.27
N LEU A 114 10.81 0.88 -7.59
CA LEU A 114 11.12 2.04 -8.45
C LEU A 114 9.92 2.98 -8.69
N PHE A 115 8.80 2.82 -7.98
CA PHE A 115 7.56 3.55 -8.21
C PHE A 115 7.71 5.08 -8.27
N PRO A 116 8.56 5.77 -7.47
CA PRO A 116 8.77 7.21 -7.61
C PRO A 116 9.25 7.63 -9.01
N ILE A 117 10.10 6.80 -9.64
CA ILE A 117 10.60 7.00 -11.01
C ILE A 117 9.46 6.81 -12.01
N TYR A 118 8.65 5.77 -11.86
CA TYR A 118 7.46 5.53 -12.69
C TYR A 118 6.43 6.65 -12.58
N ARG A 119 6.13 7.11 -11.35
CA ARG A 119 5.21 8.23 -11.08
C ARG A 119 5.68 9.51 -11.76
N LYS A 120 6.99 9.79 -11.74
CA LYS A 120 7.56 10.99 -12.41
C LYS A 120 7.60 10.84 -13.93
N ALA A 121 7.90 9.63 -14.44
CA ALA A 121 7.92 9.32 -15.86
C ALA A 121 6.53 9.37 -16.51
N LEU A 122 5.50 8.90 -15.81
CA LEU A 122 4.11 8.80 -16.28
C LEU A 122 3.22 9.96 -15.84
N SER A 123 3.79 11.08 -15.42
CA SER A 123 3.07 12.27 -14.94
C SER A 123 2.11 12.89 -15.98
N SER A 124 2.39 12.71 -17.27
CA SER A 124 1.51 13.14 -18.37
C SER A 124 0.34 12.18 -18.68
N SER A 125 0.33 10.98 -18.08
CA SER A 125 -0.70 9.95 -18.29
C SER A 125 -1.82 10.04 -17.25
N ASP A 126 -2.88 9.23 -17.43
CA ASP A 126 -3.75 8.83 -16.32
C ASP A 126 -3.16 7.55 -15.70
N LEU A 127 -2.33 7.73 -14.67
CA LEU A 127 -1.64 6.64 -13.99
C LEU A 127 -2.62 5.90 -13.06
N LYS A 128 -2.77 4.59 -13.27
CA LYS A 128 -3.54 3.69 -12.41
C LYS A 128 -2.62 2.65 -11.81
N VAL A 129 -2.84 2.27 -10.55
CA VAL A 129 -2.04 1.27 -9.85
C VAL A 129 -2.93 0.13 -9.40
N VAL A 130 -2.59 -1.09 -9.79
CA VAL A 130 -3.30 -2.30 -9.38
C VAL A 130 -2.33 -3.15 -8.56
N LEU A 131 -2.61 -3.24 -7.26
CA LEU A 131 -1.81 -3.99 -6.31
C LEU A 131 -2.38 -5.41 -6.18
N ALA A 132 -1.66 -6.39 -6.73
CA ALA A 132 -2.00 -7.79 -6.63
C ALA A 132 -1.55 -8.35 -5.27
N ILE A 133 -2.51 -8.67 -4.41
CA ILE A 133 -2.30 -9.28 -3.09
C ILE A 133 -2.71 -10.75 -3.12
N ARG A 134 -2.06 -11.56 -2.31
CA ARG A 134 -2.40 -12.96 -2.06
C ARG A 134 -2.00 -13.31 -0.63
N ASN A 135 -2.62 -14.33 -0.04
CA ASN A 135 -2.19 -14.89 1.23
C ASN A 135 -0.66 -15.13 1.28
N PRO A 136 0.08 -14.50 2.21
CA PRO A 136 1.54 -14.60 2.27
C PRO A 136 2.01 -16.04 2.50
N ALA A 137 1.31 -16.86 3.28
CA ALA A 137 1.66 -18.27 3.47
C ALA A 137 1.60 -19.05 2.14
N SER A 138 0.60 -18.73 1.30
CA SER A 138 0.46 -19.31 -0.05
C SER A 138 1.50 -18.78 -1.04
N VAL A 139 2.10 -17.61 -0.77
CA VAL A 139 3.25 -17.07 -1.52
C VAL A 139 4.52 -17.81 -1.11
N VAL A 140 4.79 -17.95 0.19
CA VAL A 140 5.92 -18.71 0.74
C VAL A 140 5.93 -20.15 0.20
N GLU A 141 4.83 -20.90 0.39
CA GLU A 141 4.73 -22.27 -0.12
C GLU A 141 4.84 -22.37 -1.65
N SER A 142 4.36 -21.36 -2.39
CA SER A 142 4.50 -21.34 -3.84
C SER A 142 5.91 -21.01 -4.32
N GLN A 143 6.73 -20.37 -3.49
CA GLN A 143 8.08 -19.93 -3.80
C GLN A 143 9.13 -20.98 -3.38
N ARG A 144 8.94 -21.65 -2.23
CA ARG A 144 9.76 -22.79 -1.78
C ARG A 144 9.85 -23.94 -2.80
N LYS A 145 8.84 -24.10 -3.67
CA LYS A 145 8.81 -25.14 -4.72
C LYS A 145 9.72 -24.83 -5.92
N VAL A 146 10.23 -23.60 -6.03
CA VAL A 146 11.02 -23.12 -7.18
C VAL A 146 12.29 -22.35 -6.75
N SER A 147 12.58 -22.25 -5.46
CA SER A 147 13.70 -21.46 -4.94
C SER A 147 14.19 -22.02 -3.60
N MET A 148 15.51 -21.94 -3.38
CA MET A 148 16.17 -22.31 -2.13
C MET A 148 16.22 -21.17 -1.09
N GLN A 149 15.51 -20.06 -1.32
CA GLN A 149 15.41 -18.93 -0.39
C GLN A 149 14.82 -19.36 0.98
N LYS A 150 15.28 -18.74 2.07
CA LYS A 150 14.70 -18.97 3.40
C LYS A 150 13.26 -18.46 3.41
N THR A 151 12.40 -19.05 4.23
CA THR A 151 10.98 -18.66 4.28
C THR A 151 10.80 -17.22 4.75
N ILE A 152 11.62 -16.79 5.72
CA ILE A 152 11.63 -15.43 6.24
C ILE A 152 12.04 -14.40 5.18
N ASP A 153 12.96 -14.72 4.27
CA ASP A 153 13.33 -13.84 3.14
C ASP A 153 12.12 -13.62 2.22
N ILE A 154 11.34 -14.68 1.97
CA ILE A 154 10.17 -14.63 1.09
C ILE A 154 9.05 -13.77 1.73
N GLU A 155 8.87 -13.88 3.05
CA GLU A 155 7.99 -13.01 3.82
C GLU A 155 8.45 -11.54 3.79
N LEU A 156 9.74 -11.28 4.04
CA LEU A 156 10.32 -9.94 4.01
C LEU A 156 10.14 -9.28 2.64
N VAL A 157 10.34 -10.03 1.56
CA VAL A 157 10.12 -9.56 0.18
C VAL A 157 8.64 -9.32 -0.12
N TRP A 158 7.72 -10.09 0.48
CA TRP A 158 6.28 -9.82 0.41
C TRP A 158 5.92 -8.53 1.17
N LEU A 159 6.44 -8.37 2.39
CA LEU A 159 6.21 -7.22 3.25
C LEU A 159 6.71 -5.93 2.59
N ILE A 160 8.00 -5.85 2.25
CA ILE A 160 8.65 -4.68 1.64
C ILE A 160 7.89 -4.23 0.39
N ARG A 161 7.65 -5.12 -0.59
CA ARG A 161 7.04 -4.72 -1.87
C ARG A 161 5.62 -4.18 -1.71
N ASN A 162 4.83 -4.76 -0.82
CA ASN A 162 3.47 -4.29 -0.58
C ASN A 162 3.46 -2.98 0.21
N VAL A 163 4.26 -2.86 1.27
CA VAL A 163 4.38 -1.65 2.09
C VAL A 163 4.89 -0.46 1.26
N GLN A 164 5.89 -0.67 0.39
CA GLN A 164 6.43 0.36 -0.51
C GLN A 164 5.33 0.94 -1.41
N VAL A 165 4.61 0.10 -2.16
CA VAL A 165 3.51 0.54 -3.03
C VAL A 165 2.45 1.28 -2.22
N LEU A 166 1.92 0.67 -1.15
CA LEU A 166 0.83 1.23 -0.35
C LEU A 166 1.18 2.60 0.22
N THR A 167 2.43 2.79 0.65
CA THR A 167 2.93 4.08 1.17
C THR A 167 3.12 5.09 0.06
N GLN A 168 3.77 4.71 -1.06
CA GLN A 168 4.13 5.63 -2.13
C GLN A 168 2.93 6.06 -3.01
N THR A 169 1.86 5.26 -3.04
CA THR A 169 0.56 5.65 -3.60
C THR A 169 -0.32 6.42 -2.60
N ALA A 170 0.07 6.54 -1.32
CA ALA A 170 -0.79 7.01 -0.23
C ALA A 170 -2.15 6.26 -0.20
N LEU A 171 -2.10 4.94 -0.44
CA LEU A 171 -3.24 4.06 -0.64
C LEU A 171 -4.12 4.34 -1.87
N ASP A 172 -3.74 5.24 -2.78
CA ASP A 172 -4.44 5.43 -4.06
C ASP A 172 -4.08 4.34 -5.08
N CYS A 173 -4.50 3.11 -4.79
CA CYS A 173 -4.36 1.96 -5.67
C CYS A 173 -5.55 1.00 -5.53
N PHE A 174 -5.83 0.24 -6.60
CA PHE A 174 -6.84 -0.81 -6.57
C PHE A 174 -6.23 -2.10 -6.01
N ILE A 175 -6.59 -2.44 -4.78
CA ILE A 175 -6.16 -3.67 -4.11
C ILE A 175 -7.01 -4.83 -4.61
N LEU A 176 -6.38 -5.77 -5.31
CA LEU A 176 -7.02 -6.94 -5.90
C LEU A 176 -6.41 -8.22 -5.29
N HIS A 177 -7.23 -8.97 -4.56
CA HIS A 177 -6.81 -10.25 -3.98
C HIS A 177 -6.88 -11.35 -5.04
N TYR A 178 -5.86 -12.21 -5.09
CA TYR A 178 -5.79 -13.33 -6.01
C TYR A 178 -6.94 -14.32 -5.82
N GLU A 179 -7.30 -14.55 -4.56
CA GLU A 179 -8.40 -15.39 -4.12
C GLU A 179 -9.74 -14.92 -4.69
N ASP A 180 -9.92 -13.61 -4.91
CA ASP A 180 -11.13 -13.05 -5.50
C ASP A 180 -11.25 -13.36 -7.00
N LEU A 181 -10.13 -13.35 -7.72
CA LEU A 181 -10.07 -13.69 -9.16
C LEU A 181 -10.39 -15.15 -9.46
N VAL A 182 -10.07 -16.07 -8.55
CA VAL A 182 -10.40 -17.51 -8.66
C VAL A 182 -11.68 -17.90 -7.91
N SER A 183 -12.42 -16.92 -7.37
CA SER A 183 -13.68 -17.14 -6.67
C SER A 183 -14.87 -17.24 -7.64
N VAL A 184 -15.99 -17.77 -7.13
CA VAL A 184 -17.29 -17.75 -7.83
C VAL A 184 -17.80 -16.31 -8.11
N ASN A 185 -17.27 -15.31 -7.42
CA ASN A 185 -17.66 -13.90 -7.54
C ASN A 185 -16.69 -13.08 -8.42
N LYS A 186 -15.75 -13.73 -9.12
CA LYS A 186 -14.67 -13.07 -9.89
C LYS A 186 -15.16 -11.92 -10.78
N ASP A 187 -16.33 -12.06 -11.41
CA ASP A 187 -16.85 -11.11 -12.38
C ASP A 187 -17.21 -9.76 -11.73
N ILE A 188 -17.57 -9.76 -10.44
CA ILE A 188 -17.78 -8.52 -9.66
C ILE A 188 -16.47 -7.76 -9.51
N HIS A 189 -15.39 -8.46 -9.14
CA HIS A 189 -14.06 -7.87 -8.95
C HIS A 189 -13.44 -7.41 -10.26
N ILE A 190 -13.67 -8.14 -11.35
CA ILE A 190 -13.24 -7.80 -12.70
C ILE A 190 -14.00 -6.57 -13.23
N SER A 191 -15.32 -6.48 -12.99
CA SER A 191 -16.13 -5.31 -13.34
C SER A 191 -15.67 -4.06 -12.56
N ALA A 192 -15.36 -4.22 -11.27
CA ALA A 192 -14.79 -3.15 -10.45
C ALA A 192 -13.40 -2.69 -10.94
N LEU A 193 -12.53 -3.63 -11.34
CA LEU A 193 -11.23 -3.33 -11.95
C LEU A 193 -11.37 -2.57 -13.27
N SER A 194 -12.27 -3.02 -14.16
CA SER A 194 -12.55 -2.37 -15.44
C SER A 194 -13.04 -0.92 -15.24
N LYS A 195 -13.95 -0.71 -14.28
CA LYS A 195 -14.42 0.63 -13.89
C LYS A 195 -13.27 1.52 -13.37
N TYR A 196 -12.41 0.99 -12.51
CA TYR A 196 -11.28 1.73 -11.92
C TYR A 196 -10.28 2.22 -12.98
N ILE A 197 -10.00 1.41 -14.01
CA ILE A 197 -9.09 1.80 -15.10
C ILE A 197 -9.78 2.62 -16.21
N GLY A 198 -11.07 2.96 -16.06
CA GLY A 198 -11.81 3.79 -17.02
C GLY A 198 -12.28 3.04 -18.27
N GLY A 199 -12.39 1.71 -18.20
CA GLY A 199 -13.06 0.89 -19.21
C GLY A 199 -14.57 1.16 -19.28
N SER A 200 -15.15 1.04 -20.47
CA SER A 200 -16.60 0.98 -20.65
C SER A 200 -17.12 -0.37 -20.12
N HIS A 201 -18.20 -0.33 -19.34
CA HIS A 201 -18.69 -1.50 -18.58
C HIS A 201 -19.18 -2.67 -19.45
N CYS A 202 -19.16 -3.85 -18.82
CA CYS A 202 -19.50 -5.17 -19.34
C CYS A 202 -18.54 -5.67 -20.43
N LEU A 203 -17.73 -6.65 -20.05
CA LEU A 203 -17.15 -7.58 -21.00
C LEU A 203 -18.31 -8.41 -21.59
N ASP A 204 -18.51 -8.36 -22.90
CA ASP A 204 -19.55 -9.15 -23.60
C ASP A 204 -19.31 -10.67 -23.51
N LYS A 205 -18.16 -11.08 -22.98
CA LYS A 205 -17.78 -12.47 -22.72
C LYS A 205 -17.28 -12.58 -21.27
N PRO A 206 -17.64 -13.64 -20.53
CA PRO A 206 -17.05 -13.90 -19.23
C PRO A 206 -15.52 -14.01 -19.38
N VAL A 207 -14.76 -13.42 -18.45
CA VAL A 207 -13.30 -13.55 -18.45
C VAL A 207 -12.93 -15.02 -18.45
N SER A 208 -12.00 -15.39 -19.32
CA SER A 208 -11.56 -16.76 -19.52
C SER A 208 -11.29 -17.41 -18.17
N SER A 209 -11.73 -18.65 -17.99
CA SER A 209 -11.55 -19.34 -16.71
C SER A 209 -10.06 -19.35 -16.38
N ILE A 210 -9.69 -18.65 -15.30
CA ILE A 210 -8.34 -18.75 -14.75
C ILE A 210 -8.13 -20.24 -14.50
N ASP A 211 -7.20 -20.80 -15.29
CA ASP A 211 -6.89 -22.23 -15.38
C ASP A 211 -7.05 -22.90 -14.01
N GLU A 212 -7.77 -24.02 -13.94
CA GLU A 212 -7.99 -24.72 -12.66
C GLU A 212 -6.67 -25.12 -11.98
N LYS A 213 -5.57 -25.29 -12.75
CA LYS A 213 -4.20 -25.51 -12.23
C LYS A 213 -3.58 -24.27 -11.57
N LEU A 214 -4.16 -23.10 -11.84
CA LEU A 214 -3.95 -21.83 -11.13
C LEU A 214 -4.96 -21.63 -9.99
N ASN A 215 -5.95 -22.49 -9.75
CA ASN A 215 -6.79 -22.43 -8.55
C ASN A 215 -6.06 -22.92 -7.28
N ARG A 216 -4.89 -22.32 -7.03
CA ARG A 216 -4.01 -22.58 -5.89
C ARG A 216 -4.50 -21.94 -4.59
N ALA A 217 -5.72 -21.41 -4.57
CA ALA A 217 -6.43 -20.96 -3.37
C ALA A 217 -7.08 -22.13 -2.61
N GLN A 218 -7.03 -23.36 -3.16
CA GLN A 218 -7.51 -24.57 -2.50
C GLN A 218 -6.45 -25.28 -1.63
N PHE A 219 -5.18 -24.87 -1.69
CA PHE A 219 -4.15 -25.44 -0.81
C PHE A 219 -4.30 -24.85 0.59
N ILE A 220 -4.69 -25.70 1.55
CA ILE A 220 -4.58 -25.42 2.97
C ILE A 220 -3.08 -25.31 3.28
N THR A 221 -2.61 -24.10 3.55
CA THR A 221 -1.21 -23.85 3.87
C THR A 221 -0.90 -24.38 5.27
N GLN A 222 0.17 -25.14 5.40
CA GLN A 222 0.72 -25.56 6.70
C GLN A 222 1.69 -24.51 7.26
N TYR A 223 2.21 -23.63 6.40
CA TYR A 223 3.07 -22.53 6.82
C TYR A 223 2.26 -21.44 7.55
N GLU A 224 2.74 -21.03 8.73
CA GLU A 224 2.26 -19.86 9.46
C GLU A 224 3.28 -18.73 9.27
N CYS A 225 2.83 -17.60 8.74
CA CYS A 225 3.66 -16.41 8.59
C CYS A 225 3.90 -15.71 9.93
N SER A 226 4.92 -14.87 9.95
CA SER A 226 5.22 -13.96 11.05
C SER A 226 4.01 -13.08 11.46
N PRO A 227 3.85 -12.74 12.75
CA PRO A 227 2.74 -11.93 13.27
C PRO A 227 2.50 -10.64 12.48
N LEU A 228 3.55 -9.89 12.15
CA LEU A 228 3.47 -8.62 11.43
C LEU A 228 2.91 -8.78 10.00
N VAL A 229 3.35 -9.83 9.29
CA VAL A 229 2.90 -10.15 7.93
C VAL A 229 1.45 -10.60 7.93
N ASN A 230 1.06 -11.45 8.89
CA ASN A 230 -0.34 -11.85 9.10
C ASN A 230 -1.24 -10.66 9.44
N TYR A 231 -0.76 -9.72 10.26
CA TYR A 231 -1.53 -8.52 10.62
C TYR A 231 -1.77 -7.60 9.42
N LEU A 232 -0.72 -7.30 8.65
CA LEU A 232 -0.85 -6.49 7.43
C LEU A 232 -1.79 -7.15 6.43
N TYR A 233 -1.64 -8.46 6.18
CA TYR A 233 -2.53 -9.19 5.27
C TYR A 233 -3.99 -9.15 5.73
N SER A 234 -4.23 -9.30 7.04
CA SER A 234 -5.56 -9.19 7.63
C SER A 234 -6.20 -7.82 7.39
N LEU A 235 -5.46 -6.73 7.58
CA LEU A 235 -5.96 -5.38 7.25
C LEU A 235 -6.23 -5.19 5.75
N LEU A 236 -5.40 -5.78 4.87
CA LEU A 236 -5.58 -5.70 3.42
C LEU A 236 -6.83 -6.46 2.93
N ILE A 237 -7.22 -7.57 3.57
CA ILE A 237 -8.51 -8.24 3.32
C ILE A 237 -9.69 -7.30 3.62
N LEU A 238 -9.56 -6.45 4.65
CA LEU A 238 -10.62 -5.51 5.06
C LEU A 238 -10.66 -4.22 4.25
N CYS A 239 -9.62 -3.95 3.45
CA CYS A 239 -9.51 -2.77 2.58
C CYS A 239 -9.87 -3.04 1.09
N LYS A 240 -10.53 -4.18 0.80
CA LYS A 240 -11.02 -4.50 -0.56
C LYS A 240 -11.83 -3.35 -1.16
N GLY A 241 -11.50 -2.96 -2.38
CA GLY A 241 -12.25 -1.93 -3.13
C GLY A 241 -12.21 -0.52 -2.53
N MET A 242 -11.36 -0.23 -1.53
CA MET A 242 -11.13 1.11 -0.95
C MET A 242 -12.29 1.81 -0.20
N GLU A 243 -13.43 1.15 0.04
CA GLU A 243 -14.64 1.81 0.60
C GLU A 243 -14.77 1.84 2.14
N ARG A 244 -13.78 1.39 2.93
CA ARG A 244 -13.90 1.29 4.41
C ARG A 244 -12.95 2.24 5.18
N LYS A 245 -13.41 3.47 5.46
CA LYS A 245 -12.67 4.55 6.14
C LYS A 245 -11.92 4.11 7.42
N VAL A 246 -12.53 3.31 8.28
CA VAL A 246 -11.94 2.87 9.57
C VAL A 246 -10.71 1.97 9.38
N HIS A 247 -10.77 1.00 8.47
CA HIS A 247 -9.63 0.10 8.20
C HIS A 247 -8.50 0.84 7.49
N LYS A 248 -8.82 1.83 6.65
CA LYS A 248 -7.83 2.70 5.99
C LYS A 248 -6.93 3.42 7.00
N LYS A 249 -7.49 3.97 8.09
CA LYS A 249 -6.69 4.60 9.17
C LYS A 249 -5.72 3.60 9.83
N LYS A 250 -6.21 2.42 10.24
CA LYS A 250 -5.36 1.37 10.85
C LYS A 250 -4.25 0.90 9.91
N LEU A 251 -4.55 0.78 8.62
CA LEU A 251 -3.57 0.41 7.61
C LEU A 251 -2.49 1.50 7.43
N ILE A 252 -2.86 2.78 7.38
CA ILE A 252 -1.89 3.90 7.30
C ILE A 252 -0.92 3.85 8.49
N LEU A 253 -1.43 3.70 9.71
CA LEU A 253 -0.63 3.69 10.93
C LEU A 253 0.35 2.50 10.96
N LEU A 254 -0.11 1.30 10.58
CA LEU A 254 0.74 0.13 10.46
C LEU A 254 1.83 0.31 9.38
N LEU A 255 1.49 0.92 8.24
CA LEU A 255 2.47 1.20 7.17
C LEU A 255 3.53 2.22 7.62
N SER A 256 3.13 3.25 8.37
CA SER A 256 4.06 4.21 8.99
C SER A 256 5.00 3.53 9.98
N TYR A 257 4.50 2.64 10.83
CA TYR A 257 5.33 1.85 11.75
C TYR A 257 6.32 0.94 10.99
N ILE A 258 5.85 0.11 10.05
CA ILE A 258 6.73 -0.79 9.30
C ILE A 258 7.79 0.00 8.51
N ARG A 259 7.43 1.18 7.99
CA ARG A 259 8.39 2.06 7.31
C ARG A 259 9.44 2.63 8.27
N LYS A 260 9.06 3.09 9.47
CA LYS A 260 9.98 3.53 10.53
C LYS A 260 10.98 2.40 10.85
N GLU A 261 10.49 1.16 10.99
CA GLU A 261 11.35 0.00 11.26
C GLU A 261 12.25 -0.39 10.08
N PHE A 262 11.80 -0.27 8.82
CA PHE A 262 12.67 -0.46 7.66
C PHE A 262 13.80 0.56 7.61
N ASP A 263 13.48 1.85 7.80
CA ASP A 263 14.46 2.93 7.73
C ASP A 263 15.43 2.87 8.94
N ASN A 264 14.97 2.45 10.13
CA ASN A 264 15.81 2.23 11.34
C ASN A 264 16.69 0.98 11.25
N SER A 265 16.21 -0.10 10.64
CA SER A 265 16.92 -1.39 10.63
C SER A 265 18.08 -1.45 9.64
N TYR A 266 18.17 -0.50 8.70
CA TYR A 266 19.14 -0.53 7.61
C TYR A 266 20.31 0.42 7.85
N ASP A 267 21.49 -0.16 8.02
CA ASP A 267 22.78 0.54 8.16
C ASP A 267 23.69 0.37 6.94
N GLY A 268 23.13 -0.08 5.81
CA GLY A 268 23.87 -0.48 4.62
C GLY A 268 24.08 -2.00 4.50
N ASN A 269 24.01 -2.77 5.59
CA ASN A 269 24.20 -4.23 5.55
C ASN A 269 22.86 -4.96 5.37
N LEU A 270 22.73 -5.73 4.28
CA LEU A 270 21.50 -6.46 3.93
C LEU A 270 21.25 -7.71 4.77
N GLU A 271 22.30 -8.41 5.19
CA GLU A 271 22.19 -9.61 6.02
C GLU A 271 21.72 -9.22 7.42
N LEU A 272 22.36 -8.20 8.00
CA LEU A 272 22.00 -7.64 9.30
C LEU A 272 20.63 -6.94 9.29
N PHE A 273 20.25 -6.30 8.18
CA PHE A 273 18.88 -5.82 7.95
C PHE A 273 17.87 -6.98 7.93
N GLY A 274 18.20 -8.10 7.28
CA GLY A 274 17.38 -9.32 7.29
C GLY A 274 17.14 -9.85 8.70
N GLU A 275 18.19 -9.99 9.51
CA GLU A 275 18.09 -10.45 10.91
C GLU A 275 17.31 -9.47 11.82
N ARG A 276 17.51 -8.15 11.64
CA ARG A 276 16.75 -7.12 12.36
C ARG A 276 15.28 -7.15 11.98
N MET A 277 14.98 -7.24 10.69
CA MET A 277 13.60 -7.33 10.22
C MET A 277 12.94 -8.67 10.56
N GLU A 278 13.68 -9.78 10.62
CA GLU A 278 13.19 -11.05 11.16
C GLU A 278 12.74 -10.88 12.62
N LYS A 279 13.54 -10.19 13.45
CA LYS A 279 13.12 -9.82 14.80
C LYS A 279 11.86 -8.97 14.77
N VAL A 280 11.83 -7.84 14.03
CA VAL A 280 10.64 -6.97 13.95
C VAL A 280 9.38 -7.69 13.44
N MET A 281 9.52 -8.64 12.52
CA MET A 281 8.39 -9.42 12.00
C MET A 281 7.88 -10.46 13.02
N ASN A 282 8.79 -11.10 13.76
CA ASN A 282 8.53 -12.16 14.73
C ASN A 282 8.34 -11.68 16.17
N LEU A 283 8.63 -10.41 16.46
CA LEU A 283 8.08 -9.74 17.62
C LEU A 283 6.58 -10.03 17.63
N GLU A 284 6.07 -10.41 18.80
CA GLU A 284 4.67 -10.16 19.09
C GLU A 284 4.39 -8.70 18.74
N VAL A 285 3.17 -8.38 18.32
CA VAL A 285 2.73 -6.97 18.29
C VAL A 285 2.45 -6.54 19.74
N ASP A 286 3.47 -6.73 20.58
CA ASP A 286 3.61 -6.20 21.91
C ASP A 286 3.81 -4.71 21.73
N SER A 287 2.80 -4.01 22.18
CA SER A 287 2.68 -2.58 22.09
C SER A 287 3.78 -1.92 22.91
N SER A 288 4.86 -1.53 22.24
CA SER A 288 5.57 -0.32 22.64
C SER A 288 4.55 0.81 22.78
N ASN A 289 4.71 1.65 23.80
CA ASN A 289 3.67 2.62 24.18
C ASN A 289 3.20 3.49 23.00
N GLU A 290 4.07 3.80 22.05
CA GLU A 290 3.75 4.50 20.79
C GLU A 290 2.62 3.81 20.00
N VAL A 291 2.65 2.48 19.85
CA VAL A 291 1.62 1.74 19.10
C VAL A 291 0.31 1.70 19.89
N ASN A 292 0.37 1.57 21.21
CA ASN A 292 -0.83 1.59 22.06
C ASN A 292 -1.47 2.98 22.14
N GLU A 293 -0.69 4.06 22.22
CA GLU A 293 -1.22 5.43 22.09
C GLU A 293 -1.92 5.59 20.73
N ILE A 294 -1.28 5.15 19.65
CA ILE A 294 -1.86 5.15 18.31
C ILE A 294 -3.16 4.32 18.22
N MET A 295 -3.26 3.20 18.94
CA MET A 295 -4.47 2.35 18.99
C MET A 295 -5.57 2.92 19.90
N ASN A 296 -5.20 3.69 20.93
CA ASN A 296 -6.10 4.25 21.96
C ASN A 296 -6.50 5.71 21.71
N LEU A 297 -6.10 6.32 20.59
CA LEU A 297 -6.64 7.61 20.14
C LEU A 297 -8.15 7.48 19.93
N ASP A 298 -8.92 7.94 20.92
CA ASP A 298 -10.38 7.93 20.87
C ASP A 298 -10.88 8.93 19.83
N TYR A 299 -11.33 8.39 18.71
CA TYR A 299 -11.93 9.14 17.61
C TYR A 299 -13.46 9.04 17.58
N SER A 300 -14.10 8.58 18.67
CA SER A 300 -15.57 8.53 18.77
C SER A 300 -16.23 9.92 18.73
N GLY A 301 -15.47 10.98 19.00
CA GLY A 301 -15.91 12.38 18.92
C GLY A 301 -15.69 13.09 17.57
N ILE A 302 -14.90 12.55 16.63
CA ILE A 302 -14.65 13.25 15.35
C ILE A 302 -15.78 12.95 14.36
N SER A 303 -16.57 13.98 14.06
CA SER A 303 -17.63 13.92 13.06
C SER A 303 -17.07 13.65 11.65
N GLU A 304 -17.92 13.12 10.76
CA GLU A 304 -17.53 12.94 9.36
C GLU A 304 -17.22 14.28 8.66
N GLU A 305 -17.78 15.38 9.16
CA GLU A 305 -17.48 16.75 8.71
C GLU A 305 -16.09 17.20 9.16
N GLU A 306 -15.74 17.11 10.45
CA GLU A 306 -14.38 17.43 10.93
C GLU A 306 -13.30 16.56 10.27
N LEU A 307 -13.60 15.29 9.97
CA LEU A 307 -12.68 14.43 9.23
C LEU A 307 -12.50 14.91 7.78
N ASN A 308 -13.57 15.30 7.10
CA ASN A 308 -13.52 15.86 5.75
C ASN A 308 -12.82 17.24 5.74
N GLU A 309 -12.95 18.03 6.80
CA GLU A 309 -12.21 19.29 6.98
C GLU A 309 -10.72 19.03 7.22
N LYS A 310 -10.35 18.10 8.12
CA LYS A 310 -8.95 17.73 8.34
C LYS A 310 -8.31 17.04 7.13
N GLU A 311 -9.08 16.38 6.28
CA GLU A 311 -8.63 15.88 4.97
C GLU A 311 -8.44 17.01 3.93
N LYS A 312 -9.33 18.02 3.89
CA LYS A 312 -9.12 19.23 3.09
C LYS A 312 -7.89 20.01 3.55
N GLU A 313 -7.73 20.19 4.85
CA GLU A 313 -6.58 20.86 5.48
C GLU A 313 -5.29 20.09 5.19
N ASN A 314 -5.27 18.76 5.33
CA ASN A 314 -4.12 17.94 4.91
C ASN A 314 -3.81 18.07 3.41
N LYS A 315 -4.84 18.15 2.56
CA LYS A 315 -4.65 18.31 1.12
C LYS A 315 -4.10 19.70 0.78
N GLN A 316 -4.52 20.73 1.50
CA GLN A 316 -3.98 22.08 1.37
C GLN A 316 -2.54 22.14 1.89
N LEU A 317 -2.27 21.67 3.11
CA LEU A 317 -0.91 21.60 3.67
C LEU A 317 0.07 20.81 2.78
N ARG A 318 -0.38 19.76 2.08
CA ARG A 318 0.43 19.03 1.08
C ARG A 318 0.69 19.85 -0.18
N TYR A 319 -0.25 20.69 -0.59
CA TYR A 319 -0.07 21.63 -1.71
C TYR A 319 0.90 22.75 -1.31
N ASP A 320 0.68 23.37 -0.14
CA ASP A 320 1.52 24.44 0.41
C ASP A 320 2.95 23.94 0.67
N LEU A 321 3.12 22.70 1.15
CA LEU A 321 4.42 22.06 1.29
C LEU A 321 5.08 21.80 -0.07
N SER A 322 4.33 21.43 -1.10
CA SER A 322 4.85 21.29 -2.46
C SER A 322 5.32 22.65 -3.02
N GLU A 323 4.55 23.71 -2.80
CA GLU A 323 4.90 25.07 -3.21
C GLU A 323 6.13 25.61 -2.44
N MET A 324 6.22 25.35 -1.13
CA MET A 324 7.42 25.65 -0.34
C MET A 324 8.64 24.86 -0.80
N LEU A 325 8.48 23.58 -1.17
CA LEU A 325 9.57 22.77 -1.70
C LEU A 325 10.05 23.28 -3.07
N GLU A 326 9.13 23.72 -3.94
CA GLU A 326 9.48 24.37 -5.21
C GLU A 326 10.22 25.71 -4.97
N LYS A 327 9.73 26.55 -4.06
CA LYS A 327 10.41 27.80 -3.67
C LYS A 327 11.79 27.54 -3.04
N TYR A 328 11.92 26.54 -2.19
CA TYR A 328 13.20 26.16 -1.58
C TYR A 328 14.18 25.58 -2.61
N GLN A 329 13.70 24.81 -3.59
CA GLN A 329 14.52 24.34 -4.71
C GLN A 329 14.97 25.49 -5.62
N ALA A 330 14.11 26.48 -5.88
CA ALA A 330 14.47 27.69 -6.61
C ALA A 330 15.54 28.49 -5.85
N LEU A 331 15.35 28.74 -4.54
CA LEU A 331 16.33 29.40 -3.68
C LEU A 331 17.65 28.62 -3.56
N LEU A 332 17.62 27.28 -3.63
CA LEU A 332 18.84 26.47 -3.71
C LEU A 332 19.54 26.58 -5.07
N SER A 333 18.81 26.77 -6.17
CA SER A 333 19.40 27.07 -7.48
C SER A 333 20.04 28.46 -7.47
N GLU A 334 19.32 29.46 -6.99
CA GLU A 334 19.79 30.84 -6.86
C GLU A 334 21.02 30.93 -5.94
N ASN A 335 21.04 30.23 -4.80
CA ASN A 335 22.23 30.14 -3.94
C ASN A 335 23.41 29.43 -4.62
N ARG A 336 23.17 28.44 -5.50
CA ARG A 336 24.25 27.81 -6.29
C ARG A 336 24.80 28.75 -7.36
N GLU A 337 23.94 29.51 -8.03
CA GLU A 337 24.32 30.53 -9.02
C GLU A 337 25.07 31.69 -8.35
N LEU A 338 24.60 32.16 -7.19
CA LEU A 338 25.29 33.14 -6.36
C LEU A 338 26.63 32.60 -5.84
N SER A 339 26.71 31.34 -5.39
CA SER A 339 27.97 30.72 -4.96
C SER A 339 28.95 30.60 -6.13
N ALA A 340 28.49 30.17 -7.30
CA ALA A 340 29.31 30.09 -8.51
C ALA A 340 29.81 31.47 -8.93
N SER A 341 28.96 32.50 -8.87
CA SER A 341 29.35 33.89 -9.13
C SER A 341 30.34 34.40 -8.07
N VAL A 342 30.15 34.09 -6.79
CA VAL A 342 31.10 34.42 -5.71
C VAL A 342 32.45 33.74 -5.93
N ASP A 343 32.47 32.49 -6.38
CA ASP A 343 33.71 31.76 -6.68
C ASP A 343 34.38 32.27 -7.97
N GLU A 344 33.61 32.69 -8.97
CA GLU A 344 34.10 33.39 -10.16
C GLU A 344 34.68 34.78 -9.81
N TYR A 345 34.01 35.54 -8.95
CA TYR A 345 34.53 36.79 -8.38
C TYR A 345 35.77 36.56 -7.51
N ARG A 346 35.83 35.48 -6.72
CA ARG A 346 37.04 35.11 -5.97
C ARG A 346 38.18 34.77 -6.91
N ALA A 347 37.93 33.99 -7.98
CA ALA A 347 38.93 33.69 -9.00
C ALA A 347 39.39 34.96 -9.72
N ALA A 348 38.47 35.86 -10.05
CA ALA A 348 38.79 37.18 -10.63
C ALA A 348 39.60 38.05 -9.65
N VAL A 349 39.27 38.09 -8.36
CA VAL A 349 40.01 38.83 -7.33
C VAL A 349 41.39 38.21 -7.07
N ILE A 350 41.54 36.88 -7.14
CA ILE A 350 42.86 36.22 -7.10
C ILE A 350 43.68 36.63 -8.32
N LYS A 351 43.06 36.62 -9.52
CA LYS A 351 43.69 37.04 -10.79
C LYS A 351 44.00 38.54 -10.85
N PHE A 352 43.24 39.36 -10.13
CA PHE A 352 43.48 40.81 -9.96
C PHE A 352 44.54 41.08 -8.88
N LYS A 353 44.63 40.27 -7.82
CA LYS A 353 45.73 40.32 -6.85
C LYS A 353 47.07 39.84 -7.43
N SER A 354 47.05 39.07 -8.52
CA SER A 354 48.27 38.68 -9.25
C SER A 354 48.67 39.64 -10.39
N ASN A 355 47.83 40.61 -10.75
CA ASN A 355 48.07 41.57 -11.84
C ASN A 355 47.89 43.02 -11.36
N ASP A 356 48.98 43.78 -11.29
CA ASP A 356 48.98 45.15 -10.78
C ASP A 356 48.08 46.13 -11.56
N VAL A 357 47.20 46.81 -10.80
CA VAL A 357 46.62 48.16 -10.99
C VAL A 357 45.74 48.47 -12.23
N LEU A 358 44.48 48.89 -12.00
CA LEU A 358 43.86 50.18 -12.45
C LEU A 358 42.33 50.28 -12.14
N VAL A 359 41.80 51.50 -12.05
CA VAL A 359 40.51 51.97 -11.43
C VAL A 359 40.07 53.29 -12.12
N PRO A 360 38.79 53.79 -12.22
CA PRO A 360 37.48 53.51 -11.55
C PRO A 360 36.34 53.21 -12.61
N PRO A 361 35.02 53.62 -12.56
CA PRO A 361 34.12 54.16 -11.52
C PRO A 361 32.68 53.54 -11.41
N SER A 362 31.87 54.05 -10.46
CA SER A 362 30.44 53.72 -10.19
C SER A 362 29.50 54.90 -10.54
N PRO A 363 28.16 54.72 -10.73
CA PRO A 363 27.21 55.45 -9.85
C PRO A 363 25.78 54.87 -9.56
N ALA A 364 25.35 54.99 -8.28
CA ALA A 364 24.10 55.55 -7.72
C ALA A 364 22.62 55.09 -8.03
N LYS A 365 21.95 54.60 -6.95
CA LYS A 365 20.61 54.94 -6.35
C LYS A 365 19.31 55.10 -7.20
N LYS A 366 18.22 54.41 -6.77
CA LYS A 366 17.05 54.99 -6.01
C LYS A 366 15.98 53.95 -5.59
N CYS A 367 15.25 54.21 -4.50
CA CYS A 367 14.04 53.51 -4.02
C CYS A 367 12.86 54.49 -3.92
N GLN A 368 11.61 54.02 -4.03
CA GLN A 368 10.42 54.61 -3.37
C GLN A 368 9.35 53.53 -3.04
N ASN A 369 8.63 53.73 -1.93
CA ASN A 369 7.44 52.97 -1.50
C ASN A 369 6.17 53.75 -1.84
N GLU A 370 4.99 53.11 -1.84
CA GLU A 370 3.78 53.72 -1.22
C GLU A 370 2.72 52.68 -0.79
N ASN A 371 1.82 53.09 0.11
CA ASN A 371 0.86 52.26 0.85
C ASN A 371 -0.49 52.07 0.14
N VAL A 372 -1.37 51.20 0.68
CA VAL A 372 -2.73 51.55 1.17
C VAL A 372 -3.33 50.36 1.96
N ASN A 373 -4.16 50.65 2.96
CA ASN A 373 -4.80 49.71 3.88
C ASN A 373 -6.25 50.18 4.15
N SER A 374 -7.29 49.31 4.20
CA SER A 374 -8.52 49.50 5.03
C SER A 374 -9.70 48.51 4.79
N VAL A 375 -10.23 47.91 5.89
CA VAL A 375 -11.68 47.77 6.28
C VAL A 375 -12.64 46.89 5.41
N ILE A 376 -13.73 46.24 5.89
CA ILE A 376 -14.12 45.37 7.06
C ILE A 376 -15.66 45.05 6.96
N SER A 377 -16.13 43.89 7.49
CA SER A 377 -17.56 43.48 7.75
C SER A 377 -18.48 43.13 6.54
N GLY A 378 -19.53 42.29 6.64
CA GLY A 378 -19.99 41.38 7.72
C GLY A 378 -21.35 40.65 7.46
N GLU A 379 -21.64 39.60 8.25
CA GLU A 379 -22.96 39.00 8.64
C GLU A 379 -23.80 37.96 7.80
N LYS A 380 -23.95 36.76 8.39
CA LYS A 380 -25.19 35.97 8.76
C LYS A 380 -26.12 35.20 7.77
N ASN A 381 -26.09 33.87 7.92
CA ASN A 381 -27.17 32.85 8.06
C ASN A 381 -28.64 33.06 7.58
N SER A 382 -29.20 32.01 6.95
CA SER A 382 -30.54 31.45 7.28
C SER A 382 -30.70 29.99 6.81
N SER A 383 -31.71 29.26 7.32
CA SER A 383 -31.87 27.79 7.17
C SER A 383 -33.31 27.36 6.84
N SER A 384 -33.51 26.21 6.17
CA SER A 384 -34.82 25.53 6.15
C SER A 384 -34.85 24.05 5.72
N LYS A 385 -35.17 23.18 6.70
CA LYS A 385 -36.13 22.04 6.68
C LYS A 385 -35.92 20.83 5.74
N GLU A 386 -35.63 19.70 6.39
CA GLU A 386 -35.77 18.33 5.87
C GLU A 386 -37.23 17.88 5.66
N LYS A 387 -37.42 16.85 4.82
CA LYS A 387 -38.55 15.90 4.92
C LYS A 387 -38.04 14.46 4.85
N LYS A 388 -38.53 13.60 5.74
CA LYS A 388 -38.09 12.22 5.96
C LYS A 388 -38.62 11.24 4.90
N SER A 389 -37.78 10.29 4.47
CA SER A 389 -38.21 8.95 4.04
C SER A 389 -37.10 7.90 4.19
N LEU A 390 -37.37 6.86 4.99
CA LEU A 390 -36.61 5.61 5.15
C LEU A 390 -37.64 4.52 5.58
N PRO A 391 -37.39 3.20 5.44
CA PRO A 391 -36.08 2.56 5.30
C PRO A 391 -35.96 1.39 4.30
N SER A 392 -34.82 1.30 3.62
CA SER A 392 -34.28 0.04 3.08
C SER A 392 -32.88 -0.32 3.64
N THR A 393 -32.14 0.67 4.16
CA THR A 393 -30.73 0.55 4.60
C THR A 393 -30.54 -0.18 5.94
N ARG A 394 -31.55 -0.16 6.82
CA ARG A 394 -31.42 -0.65 8.21
C ARG A 394 -31.06 -2.13 8.33
N LYS A 395 -31.27 -2.94 7.28
CA LYS A 395 -30.87 -4.37 7.23
C LYS A 395 -29.42 -4.59 6.76
N SER A 396 -28.84 -3.71 5.95
CA SER A 396 -27.43 -3.80 5.56
C SER A 396 -26.51 -3.29 6.68
N GLU A 397 -26.84 -2.15 7.29
CA GLU A 397 -26.09 -1.55 8.40
C GLU A 397 -25.88 -2.53 9.57
N VAL A 398 -26.94 -3.26 9.96
CA VAL A 398 -26.87 -4.27 11.04
C VAL A 398 -25.98 -5.47 10.66
N ARG A 399 -25.95 -5.84 9.38
CA ARG A 399 -25.11 -6.93 8.86
C ARG A 399 -23.63 -6.54 8.86
N ASP A 400 -23.31 -5.34 8.39
CA ASP A 400 -21.94 -4.82 8.36
C ASP A 400 -21.37 -4.59 9.77
N LYS A 401 -22.18 -4.08 10.71
CA LYS A 401 -21.77 -3.90 12.10
C LYS A 401 -21.45 -5.23 12.79
N LYS A 402 -22.22 -6.29 12.53
CA LYS A 402 -21.95 -7.64 13.07
C LYS A 402 -20.63 -8.21 12.53
N ILE A 403 -20.37 -8.07 11.22
CA ILE A 403 -19.11 -8.53 10.60
C ILE A 403 -17.91 -7.77 11.17
N LEU A 404 -18.04 -6.45 11.35
CA LEU A 404 -16.97 -5.61 11.92
C LEU A 404 -16.63 -6.00 13.36
N ASN A 405 -17.64 -6.25 14.20
CA ASN A 405 -17.44 -6.73 15.57
C ASN A 405 -16.69 -8.07 15.58
N CYS A 406 -17.15 -9.06 14.79
CA CYS A 406 -16.49 -10.36 14.71
C CYS A 406 -15.02 -10.25 14.31
N LEU A 407 -14.70 -9.37 13.34
CA LEU A 407 -13.32 -9.16 12.89
C LEU A 407 -12.44 -8.53 13.96
N TYR A 408 -12.91 -7.46 14.60
CA TYR A 408 -12.19 -6.77 15.67
C TYR A 408 -11.90 -7.70 16.85
N GLU A 409 -12.90 -8.47 17.26
CA GLU A 409 -12.80 -9.44 18.33
C GLU A 409 -11.89 -10.62 17.96
N SER A 410 -11.95 -11.12 16.72
CA SER A 410 -11.03 -12.17 16.24
C SER A 410 -9.57 -11.74 16.30
N ILE A 411 -9.30 -10.47 15.93
CA ILE A 411 -7.96 -9.87 15.98
C ILE A 411 -7.49 -9.77 17.44
N TYR A 412 -8.33 -9.24 18.33
CA TYR A 412 -8.00 -9.08 19.75
C TYR A 412 -7.71 -10.41 20.45
N ILE A 413 -8.58 -11.42 20.23
CA ILE A 413 -8.38 -12.77 20.76
C ILE A 413 -7.11 -13.42 20.20
N PHE A 414 -6.83 -13.25 18.90
CA PHE A 414 -5.63 -13.83 18.28
C PHE A 414 -4.34 -13.28 18.90
N PHE A 415 -4.23 -11.97 19.07
CA PHE A 415 -3.04 -11.34 19.64
C PHE A 415 -2.88 -11.57 21.15
N SER A 416 -3.95 -11.90 21.87
CA SER A 416 -3.89 -12.19 23.31
C SER A 416 -3.15 -13.49 23.68
N ARG A 417 -2.85 -14.35 22.71
CA ARG A 417 -2.28 -15.71 22.88
C ARG A 417 -3.12 -16.71 23.70
N GLU A 418 -4.25 -16.30 24.26
CA GLU A 418 -5.20 -17.19 24.94
C GLU A 418 -6.04 -18.05 23.96
N PHE A 419 -5.80 -17.96 22.65
CA PHE A 419 -6.46 -18.78 21.63
C PHE A 419 -5.45 -19.70 20.91
N ASP A 420 -5.57 -21.00 21.11
CA ASP A 420 -4.68 -21.99 20.49
C ASP A 420 -5.28 -22.50 19.18
N SER A 421 -4.83 -21.93 18.06
CA SER A 421 -5.27 -22.30 16.71
C SER A 421 -4.95 -23.75 16.33
N THR A 422 -3.93 -24.37 16.94
CA THR A 422 -3.51 -25.75 16.66
C THR A 422 -4.38 -26.73 17.44
N TRP A 423 -4.53 -26.53 18.74
CA TRP A 423 -5.47 -27.29 19.57
C TRP A 423 -6.90 -27.17 19.03
N TYR A 424 -7.35 -25.97 18.66
CA TYR A 424 -8.71 -25.75 18.16
C TYR A 424 -8.99 -26.54 16.86
N LYS A 425 -8.04 -26.59 15.91
CA LYS A 425 -8.18 -27.43 14.70
C LYS A 425 -8.17 -28.93 14.99
N ASN A 426 -7.39 -29.37 15.98
CA ASN A 426 -7.30 -30.77 16.36
C ASN A 426 -8.55 -31.24 17.11
N GLN A 427 -9.09 -30.40 17.99
CA GLN A 427 -10.30 -30.64 18.78
C GLN A 427 -11.58 -30.58 17.94
N TYR A 428 -11.56 -29.84 16.82
CA TYR A 428 -12.71 -29.63 15.94
C TYR A 428 -12.41 -30.10 14.49
N PRO A 429 -12.50 -31.42 14.20
CA PRO A 429 -12.08 -31.99 12.92
C PRO A 429 -12.87 -31.50 11.70
N ASP A 430 -14.07 -30.98 11.87
CA ASP A 430 -14.87 -30.32 10.83
C ASP A 430 -14.19 -29.06 10.28
N LEU A 431 -13.30 -28.44 11.07
CA LEU A 431 -12.56 -27.24 10.69
C LEU A 431 -11.23 -27.53 9.99
N LYS A 432 -10.87 -28.80 9.75
CA LYS A 432 -9.66 -29.19 8.99
C LYS A 432 -9.57 -28.52 7.62
N ASN A 433 -10.72 -28.28 6.99
CA ASN A 433 -10.84 -27.65 5.65
C ASN A 433 -11.34 -26.19 5.72
N TYR A 434 -11.36 -25.56 6.89
CA TYR A 434 -11.85 -24.19 7.06
C TYR A 434 -10.88 -23.16 6.46
N LYS A 435 -11.40 -22.27 5.59
CA LYS A 435 -10.58 -21.41 4.71
C LYS A 435 -10.19 -20.05 5.29
N LEU A 436 -10.61 -19.74 6.51
CA LEU A 436 -10.29 -18.51 7.23
C LEU A 436 -9.53 -18.85 8.52
N PRO A 437 -8.89 -17.88 9.21
CA PRO A 437 -8.30 -18.12 10.53
C PRO A 437 -9.33 -18.74 11.48
N VAL A 438 -8.96 -19.80 12.22
CA VAL A 438 -9.93 -20.52 13.06
C VAL A 438 -10.38 -19.74 14.30
N VAL A 439 -9.63 -18.71 14.70
CA VAL A 439 -10.09 -17.68 15.64
C VAL A 439 -11.33 -16.93 15.11
N TYR A 440 -11.40 -16.68 13.79
CA TYR A 440 -12.58 -16.08 13.16
C TYR A 440 -13.77 -17.04 13.15
N HIS A 441 -13.54 -18.35 13.03
CA HIS A 441 -14.58 -19.35 13.26
C HIS A 441 -15.10 -19.29 14.70
N TYR A 442 -14.19 -19.31 15.68
CA TYR A 442 -14.55 -19.26 17.10
C TYR A 442 -15.44 -18.05 17.41
N VAL A 443 -15.06 -16.86 16.94
CA VAL A 443 -15.83 -15.62 17.18
C VAL A 443 -17.16 -15.60 16.44
N CYS A 444 -17.19 -15.99 15.16
CA CYS A 444 -18.43 -15.92 14.38
C CYS A 444 -19.46 -16.99 14.74
N LEU A 445 -19.00 -18.18 15.15
CA LEU A 445 -19.81 -19.39 15.24
C LEU A 445 -19.45 -20.21 16.49
N GLY A 446 -18.18 -20.60 16.65
CA GLY A 446 -17.74 -21.60 17.61
C GLY A 446 -18.13 -21.33 19.06
N ALA A 447 -17.97 -20.10 19.56
CA ALA A 447 -18.33 -19.74 20.93
C ALA A 447 -19.85 -19.78 21.21
N SER A 448 -20.67 -19.63 20.15
CA SER A 448 -22.12 -19.79 20.22
C SER A 448 -22.55 -21.26 20.14
N GLU A 449 -21.77 -22.08 19.40
CA GLU A 449 -21.87 -23.55 19.36
C GLU A 449 -21.33 -24.22 20.63
N GLY A 450 -20.72 -23.46 21.55
CA GLY A 450 -20.13 -23.98 22.78
C GLY A 450 -18.76 -24.65 22.61
N ARG A 451 -18.05 -24.33 21.52
CA ARG A 451 -16.65 -24.71 21.32
C ARG A 451 -15.76 -23.87 22.23
N GLU A 452 -14.72 -24.50 22.79
CA GLU A 452 -13.74 -23.83 23.65
C GLU A 452 -12.56 -23.31 22.80
N PRO A 453 -11.87 -22.23 23.21
CA PRO A 453 -10.78 -21.61 22.45
C PRO A 453 -9.41 -22.27 22.65
N ASN A 454 -9.23 -23.00 23.77
CA ASN A 454 -8.02 -23.71 24.16
C ASN A 454 -8.40 -24.82 25.18
N GLY A 455 -7.46 -25.70 25.54
CA GLY A 455 -7.72 -26.82 26.46
C GLY A 455 -7.96 -26.47 27.93
N ASN A 456 -7.68 -25.24 28.36
CA ASN A 456 -7.72 -24.78 29.75
C ASN A 456 -8.90 -23.82 30.05
N PHE A 457 -9.61 -23.37 29.01
CA PHE A 457 -10.74 -22.43 29.15
C PHE A 457 -12.09 -23.18 29.16
N ASN A 458 -13.00 -22.73 30.02
CA ASN A 458 -14.35 -23.31 30.15
C ASN A 458 -15.41 -22.21 30.02
N SER A 459 -15.99 -22.11 28.82
CA SER A 459 -17.03 -21.13 28.49
C SER A 459 -18.28 -21.26 29.35
N LYS A 460 -18.59 -22.45 29.88
CA LYS A 460 -19.79 -22.65 30.72
C LYS A 460 -19.59 -22.10 32.13
N VAL A 461 -18.42 -22.33 32.72
CA VAL A 461 -18.04 -21.80 34.05
C VAL A 461 -17.97 -20.26 33.97
N PHE A 462 -17.24 -19.72 32.99
CA PHE A 462 -17.10 -18.27 32.82
C PHE A 462 -18.45 -17.56 32.64
N LYS A 463 -19.37 -18.12 31.82
CA LYS A 463 -20.74 -17.59 31.64
C LYS A 463 -21.59 -17.65 32.92
N LYS A 464 -21.37 -18.66 33.78
CA LYS A 464 -22.10 -18.82 35.05
C LYS A 464 -21.63 -17.84 36.12
N GLU A 465 -20.34 -17.51 36.11
CA GLU A 465 -19.75 -16.53 37.03
C GLU A 465 -20.04 -15.10 36.59
N ASN A 466 -20.17 -14.86 35.27
CA ASN A 466 -20.35 -13.54 34.68
C ASN A 466 -21.75 -13.36 34.04
N THR A 467 -22.81 -13.59 34.81
CA THR A 467 -24.21 -13.55 34.33
C THR A 467 -24.70 -12.19 33.82
N GLY A 468 -23.98 -11.09 34.14
CA GLY A 468 -24.29 -9.74 33.68
C GLY A 468 -23.77 -9.38 32.27
N LEU A 469 -23.04 -10.27 31.59
CA LEU A 469 -22.43 -9.99 30.28
C LEU A 469 -23.30 -10.49 29.12
N ASP A 470 -23.36 -9.71 28.02
CA ASP A 470 -24.13 -10.11 26.83
C ASP A 470 -23.31 -10.97 25.86
N PHE A 471 -23.35 -12.28 26.09
CA PHE A 471 -22.72 -13.28 25.22
C PHE A 471 -23.37 -13.44 23.82
N LYS A 472 -24.37 -12.60 23.46
CA LYS A 472 -24.83 -12.46 22.06
C LYS A 472 -24.03 -11.40 21.29
N LEU A 473 -23.33 -10.52 22.00
CA LEU A 473 -22.54 -9.43 21.43
C LEU A 473 -21.06 -9.81 21.28
N HIS A 474 -20.49 -10.50 22.27
CA HIS A 474 -19.09 -10.95 22.30
C HIS A 474 -18.94 -12.37 22.87
N THR A 475 -17.83 -13.04 22.56
CA THR A 475 -17.47 -14.36 23.07
C THR A 475 -17.00 -14.32 24.53
N PRO A 476 -17.07 -15.46 25.26
CA PRO A 476 -16.56 -15.55 26.62
C PRO A 476 -15.07 -15.24 26.74
N LEU A 477 -14.25 -15.67 25.79
CA LEU A 477 -12.82 -15.39 25.83
C LEU A 477 -12.52 -13.90 25.63
N TYR A 478 -13.21 -13.22 24.71
CA TYR A 478 -13.07 -11.77 24.57
C TYR A 478 -13.40 -11.02 25.87
N TYR A 479 -14.44 -11.47 26.58
CA TYR A 479 -14.78 -10.89 27.88
C TYR A 479 -13.68 -11.15 28.94
N LYS A 480 -13.17 -12.39 29.10
CA LYS A 480 -12.04 -12.71 30.01
C LYS A 480 -10.79 -11.86 29.73
N LEU A 481 -10.54 -11.53 28.47
CA LEU A 481 -9.37 -10.76 28.05
C LEU A 481 -9.49 -9.27 28.34
N LYS A 482 -10.72 -8.76 28.49
CA LYS A 482 -11.03 -7.34 28.61
C LYS A 482 -11.42 -6.92 30.04
N PHE A 483 -11.77 -7.89 30.89
CA PHE A 483 -12.21 -7.74 32.27
C PHE A 483 -11.70 -8.92 33.12
#